data_AF-A0A7J6XBL4-F1
#
_entry.id   AF-A0A7J6XBL4-F1
#
_cell.length_a   1.000
_cell.length_b   1.000
_cell.length_c   1.000
_cell.angle_alpha   90.00
_cell.angle_beta   90.00
_cell.angle_gamma   90.00
#
_symmetry.space_group_name_H-M   'P 1'
#
loop_
_entity.id
_entity.type
_entity.pdbx_description
1 polymer ?
#
loop_
_entity_poly.entity_id
_entity_poly.type
_entity_poly.pdbx_seq_one_letter_code
_entity_poly.pdbx_strand_id
1 'polypeptide(L)'
;MKRSCFNVEDDHLALEGYFKRDSGNKEPASIETFLHNYTSGRPKRFSYKQLKKYTNNFSYKIGQGGFGSVFKGQLPNSFTIAVKVLDVATEKSEAQFLNDVLTIGRIHHNHLVRILGYCFEQSRRALIW
;
A
#
# COMPACT_ATOMS: atom_id res chain seq x y z
N MET A 1 -14.82 -31.18 4.57
CA MET A 1 -13.75 -30.25 4.98
C MET A 1 -13.87 -29.02 4.09
N LYS A 2 -14.53 -27.96 4.59
CA LYS A 2 -15.02 -26.84 3.76
C LYS A 2 -13.82 -26.00 3.30
N ARG A 3 -13.61 -25.97 1.98
CA ARG A 3 -12.77 -24.99 1.30
C ARG A 3 -13.53 -23.66 1.32
N SER A 4 -13.08 -22.66 2.06
CA SER A 4 -13.47 -21.28 1.77
C SER A 4 -12.33 -20.68 0.96
N CYS A 5 -12.54 -20.63 -0.35
CA CYS A 5 -11.79 -19.79 -1.25
C CYS A 5 -11.86 -18.36 -0.71
N PHE A 6 -10.72 -17.70 -0.48
CA PHE A 6 -10.69 -16.24 -0.44
C PHE A 6 -10.91 -15.78 -1.88
N ASN A 7 -12.17 -15.53 -2.24
CA ASN A 7 -12.50 -15.01 -3.55
C ASN A 7 -12.23 -13.51 -3.56
N VAL A 8 -11.68 -13.01 -4.66
CA VAL A 8 -11.47 -11.57 -4.90
C VAL A 8 -12.79 -10.78 -4.77
N GLU A 9 -13.94 -11.43 -5.02
CA GLU A 9 -15.28 -10.84 -4.82
C GLU A 9 -15.71 -10.76 -3.34
N ASP A 10 -15.30 -11.72 -2.50
CA ASP A 10 -15.60 -11.70 -1.06
C ASP A 10 -14.83 -10.57 -0.36
N ASP A 11 -13.58 -10.32 -0.76
CA ASP A 11 -12.78 -9.18 -0.29
C ASP A 11 -13.36 -7.83 -0.77
N HIS A 12 -13.94 -7.79 -1.97
CA HIS A 12 -14.59 -6.59 -2.50
C HIS A 12 -15.81 -6.20 -1.65
N LEU A 13 -16.68 -7.16 -1.32
CA LEU A 13 -17.86 -6.95 -0.47
C LEU A 13 -17.48 -6.57 0.96
N ALA A 14 -16.41 -7.15 1.52
CA ALA A 14 -15.90 -6.78 2.85
C ALA A 14 -15.37 -5.34 2.88
N LEU A 15 -14.71 -4.89 1.81
CA LEU A 15 -14.22 -3.52 1.66
C LEU A 15 -15.38 -2.55 1.44
N GLU A 16 -16.32 -2.83 0.54
CA GLU A 16 -17.53 -2.01 0.34
C GLU A 16 -18.37 -1.87 1.62
N GLY A 17 -18.50 -2.95 2.40
CA GLY A 17 -19.18 -2.95 3.70
C GLY A 17 -18.49 -2.07 4.76
N TYR A 18 -17.15 -1.96 4.70
CA TYR A 18 -16.36 -1.07 5.55
C TYR A 18 -16.50 0.41 5.11
N PHE A 19 -16.66 0.64 3.80
CA PHE A 19 -16.74 1.96 3.18
C PHE A 19 -18.05 2.73 3.38
N LYS A 20 -19.16 2.03 3.69
CA LYS A 20 -20.48 2.66 3.91
C LYS A 20 -20.58 3.56 5.16
N ARG A 21 -19.50 3.71 5.95
CA ARG A 21 -19.54 4.39 7.26
C ARG A 21 -19.13 5.86 7.28
N ASP A 22 -18.62 6.45 6.19
CA ASP A 22 -18.10 7.82 6.27
C ASP A 22 -18.58 8.73 5.13
N SER A 23 -19.55 9.60 5.47
CA SER A 23 -20.04 10.70 4.64
C SER A 23 -19.38 11.99 5.11
N GLY A 24 -18.32 12.42 4.43
CA GLY A 24 -17.68 13.70 4.75
C GLY A 24 -16.45 14.06 3.89
N ASN A 25 -16.69 14.80 2.80
CA ASN A 25 -15.74 15.57 1.99
C ASN A 25 -14.74 14.86 1.03
N LYS A 26 -15.19 14.81 -0.23
CA LYS A 26 -14.53 14.80 -1.55
C LYS A 26 -12.97 14.86 -1.62
N GLU A 27 -12.41 13.68 -1.87
CA GLU A 27 -11.49 13.42 -2.99
C GLU A 27 -12.12 12.28 -3.81
N PRO A 28 -12.69 12.53 -5.00
CA PRO A 28 -13.52 11.56 -5.72
C PRO A 28 -12.75 10.44 -6.44
N ALA A 29 -11.43 10.27 -6.21
CA ALA A 29 -10.61 9.20 -6.78
C ALA A 29 -10.18 8.13 -5.75
N SER A 30 -10.86 8.08 -4.60
CA SER A 30 -10.28 7.64 -3.33
C SER A 30 -10.49 6.17 -2.95
N ILE A 31 -11.30 5.40 -3.69
CA ILE A 31 -11.67 4.03 -3.27
C ILE A 31 -11.63 3.09 -4.46
N GLU A 32 -12.43 3.36 -5.49
CA GLU A 32 -12.53 2.51 -6.67
C GLU A 32 -11.18 2.33 -7.37
N THR A 33 -10.38 3.40 -7.50
CA THR A 33 -9.02 3.29 -8.07
C THR A 33 -8.07 2.49 -7.17
N PHE A 34 -8.25 2.55 -5.85
CA PHE A 34 -7.44 1.77 -4.92
C PHE A 34 -7.85 0.28 -4.97
N LEU A 35 -9.15 0.00 -4.97
CA LEU A 35 -9.72 -1.33 -5.16
C LEU A 35 -9.34 -1.91 -6.52
N HIS A 36 -9.45 -1.15 -7.60
CA HIS A 36 -9.03 -1.56 -8.94
C HIS A 36 -7.55 -1.90 -8.98
N ASN A 37 -6.67 -1.12 -8.35
CA ASN A 37 -5.24 -1.44 -8.28
C ASN A 37 -4.96 -2.67 -7.39
N TYR A 38 -5.69 -2.77 -6.28
CA TYR A 38 -5.71 -3.94 -5.41
C TYR A 38 -6.32 -5.16 -6.09
N THR A 39 -7.20 -5.08 -7.07
CA THR A 39 -7.69 -6.27 -7.79
C THR A 39 -6.75 -6.59 -8.96
N SER A 40 -6.29 -5.56 -9.68
CA SER A 40 -5.41 -5.66 -10.86
C SER A 40 -3.98 -6.12 -10.58
N GLY A 41 -3.54 -6.13 -9.31
CA GLY A 41 -2.15 -6.49 -8.98
C GLY A 41 -1.14 -5.43 -9.40
N ARG A 42 -1.60 -4.18 -9.54
CA ARG A 42 -0.77 -3.05 -9.94
C ARG A 42 -0.59 -2.10 -8.76
N PRO A 43 0.60 -1.99 -8.18
CA PRO A 43 0.85 -1.11 -7.05
C PRO A 43 0.72 0.36 -7.47
N LYS A 44 0.01 1.15 -6.67
CA LYS A 44 -0.19 2.59 -6.93
C LYS A 44 1.08 3.39 -6.56
N ARG A 45 1.42 4.39 -7.38
CA ARG A 45 2.47 5.36 -7.04
C ARG A 45 1.95 6.39 -6.05
N PHE A 46 2.71 6.61 -4.97
CA PHE A 46 2.48 7.67 -4.00
C PHE A 46 3.65 8.65 -3.98
N SER A 47 3.33 9.92 -3.79
CA SER A 47 4.34 10.94 -3.52
C SER A 47 4.83 10.88 -2.08
N TYR A 48 6.05 11.34 -1.82
CA TYR A 48 6.57 11.36 -0.46
C TYR A 48 5.77 12.32 0.44
N LYS A 49 5.22 13.39 -0.14
CA LYS A 49 4.30 14.31 0.56
C LYS A 49 3.02 13.59 1.02
N GLN A 50 2.44 12.73 0.18
CA GLN A 50 1.31 11.90 0.57
C GLN A 50 1.69 10.95 1.71
N LEU A 51 2.82 10.27 1.63
CA LEU A 51 3.28 9.37 2.69
C LEU A 51 3.49 10.09 4.03
N LYS A 52 4.08 11.29 4.01
CA LYS A 52 4.19 12.14 5.21
C LYS A 52 2.82 12.47 5.79
N LYS A 53 1.85 12.86 4.95
CA LYS A 53 0.48 13.15 5.40
C LYS A 53 -0.16 11.92 6.03
N TYR A 54 -0.08 10.76 5.38
CA TYR A 54 -0.74 9.54 5.84
C TYR A 54 -0.09 8.93 7.08
N THR A 55 1.20 9.14 7.30
CA THR A 55 1.93 8.63 8.46
C THR A 55 2.07 9.65 9.60
N ASN A 56 1.37 10.78 9.51
CA ASN A 56 1.54 11.92 10.42
C ASN A 56 3.03 12.24 10.64
N ASN A 57 3.73 12.56 9.55
CA ASN A 57 5.17 12.80 9.48
C ASN A 57 6.03 11.65 10.00
N PHE A 58 5.66 10.39 9.71
CA PHE A 58 6.37 9.19 10.19
C PHE A 58 6.50 9.12 11.72
N SER A 59 5.49 9.61 12.44
CA SER A 59 5.54 9.74 13.91
C SER A 59 5.46 8.41 14.67
N TYR A 60 4.76 7.42 14.11
CA TYR A 60 4.55 6.15 14.79
C TYR A 60 5.26 4.99 14.09
N LYS A 61 6.47 4.67 14.56
CA LYS A 61 7.26 3.54 14.09
C LYS A 61 6.73 2.24 14.70
N ILE A 62 6.38 1.29 13.85
CA ILE A 62 5.87 -0.04 14.24
C ILE A 62 6.91 -1.14 14.08
N GLY A 63 8.04 -0.85 13.42
CA GLY A 63 9.12 -1.82 13.29
C GLY A 63 10.35 -1.26 12.57
N GLN A 64 11.41 -2.06 12.59
CA GLN A 64 12.63 -1.84 11.84
C GLN A 64 13.17 -3.18 11.37
N GLY A 65 13.69 -3.22 10.15
CA GLY A 65 14.41 -4.37 9.62
C GLY A 65 15.66 -3.91 8.87
N GLY A 66 16.43 -4.86 8.33
CA GLY A 66 17.71 -4.56 7.66
C GLY A 66 17.62 -3.65 6.43
N PHE A 67 16.43 -3.40 5.90
CA PHE A 67 16.21 -2.58 4.71
C PHE A 67 15.49 -1.25 5.00
N GLY A 68 15.12 -0.96 6.24
CA GLY A 68 14.31 0.21 6.52
C GLY A 68 13.52 0.21 7.82
N SER A 69 12.90 1.36 8.08
CA SER A 69 11.93 1.55 9.16
C SER A 69 10.50 1.44 8.65
N VAL A 70 9.62 0.84 9.46
CA VAL A 70 8.20 0.67 9.15
C VAL A 70 7.38 1.58 10.06
N PHE A 71 6.50 2.36 9.45
CA PHE A 71 5.62 3.32 10.14
C PHE A 71 4.16 2.98 9.90
N LYS A 72 3.32 3.20 10.91
CA LYS A 72 1.86 3.15 10.74
C LYS A 72 1.40 4.40 10.02
N GLY A 73 0.45 4.23 9.10
CA GLY A 73 -0.27 5.33 8.48
C GLY A 73 -1.75 5.03 8.32
N GLN A 74 -2.48 6.06 7.91
CA GLN A 74 -3.90 5.97 7.59
C GLN A 74 -4.16 6.74 6.30
N LEU A 75 -4.81 6.07 5.35
CA LEU A 75 -5.27 6.67 4.11
C LEU A 75 -6.53 7.54 4.38
N PRO A 76 -6.92 8.44 3.46
CA PRO A 76 -8.10 9.30 3.64
C PRO A 76 -9.42 8.55 3.83
N ASN A 77 -9.45 7.29 3.39
CA ASN A 77 -10.57 6.36 3.56
C ASN A 77 -10.54 5.61 4.90
N SER A 78 -9.79 6.09 5.88
CA SER A 78 -9.57 5.44 7.18
C SER A 78 -8.91 4.05 7.10
N PHE A 79 -8.46 3.60 5.92
CA PHE A 79 -7.73 2.35 5.77
C PHE A 79 -6.35 2.46 6.40
N THR A 80 -6.05 1.56 7.33
CA THR A 80 -4.74 1.52 8.01
C THR A 80 -3.72 0.89 7.07
N ILE A 81 -2.59 1.55 6.91
CA ILE A 81 -1.47 1.09 6.09
C ILE A 81 -0.20 1.01 6.92
N ALA A 82 0.75 0.24 6.44
CA ALA A 82 2.12 0.29 6.88
C ALA A 82 3.00 0.82 5.75
N VAL A 83 3.85 1.79 6.10
CA VAL A 83 4.77 2.44 5.18
C VAL A 83 6.19 2.06 5.59
N LYS A 84 6.83 1.22 4.78
CA LYS A 84 8.26 0.91 4.93
C LYS A 84 9.08 1.89 4.14
N VAL A 85 9.75 2.79 4.85
CA VAL A 85 10.75 3.69 4.27
C VAL A 85 12.05 2.92 4.19
N LEU A 86 12.65 2.88 3.00
CA LEU A 86 13.91 2.18 2.78
C LEU A 86 15.07 3.12 3.13
N ASP A 87 15.97 2.65 3.99
CA ASP A 87 17.09 3.46 4.49
C ASP A 87 18.21 3.61 3.45
N VAL A 88 18.25 2.70 2.46
CA VAL A 88 19.28 2.70 1.42
C VAL A 88 18.74 3.33 0.14
N ALA A 89 19.38 4.41 -0.31
CA ALA A 89 19.25 4.86 -1.69
C ALA A 89 19.90 3.80 -2.58
N THR A 90 19.11 2.85 -3.07
CA THR A 90 19.60 1.90 -4.06
C THR A 90 19.95 2.69 -5.33
N GLU A 91 21.14 2.48 -5.91
CA GLU A 91 21.54 2.93 -7.26
C GLU A 91 20.73 2.23 -8.37
N LYS A 92 19.49 1.86 -8.07
CA LYS A 92 18.55 1.27 -9.01
C LYS A 92 17.83 2.38 -9.76
N SER A 93 17.70 2.20 -11.06
CA SER A 93 16.78 3.00 -11.85
C SER A 93 15.34 2.80 -11.36
N GLU A 94 14.47 3.76 -11.64
CA GLU A 94 13.05 3.63 -11.33
C GLU A 94 12.43 2.38 -11.96
N ALA A 95 12.81 2.07 -13.19
CA ALA A 95 12.34 0.88 -13.90
C ALA A 95 12.76 -0.42 -13.20
N GLN A 96 13.99 -0.49 -12.68
CA GLN A 96 14.47 -1.66 -11.92
C GLN A 96 13.72 -1.80 -10.59
N PHE A 97 13.56 -0.69 -9.86
CA PHE A 97 12.78 -0.69 -8.62
C PHE A 97 11.33 -1.11 -8.88
N LEU A 98 10.70 -0.57 -9.93
CA LEU A 98 9.35 -0.94 -10.34
C LEU A 98 9.23 -2.41 -10.71
N ASN A 99 10.19 -2.96 -11.46
CA ASN A 99 10.21 -4.38 -11.78
C ASN A 99 10.25 -5.24 -10.51
N ASP A 100 11.05 -4.86 -9.51
CA ASP A 100 11.08 -5.57 -8.23
C ASP A 100 9.72 -5.47 -7.51
N VAL A 101 9.14 -4.27 -7.40
CA VAL A 101 7.83 -4.07 -6.75
C VAL A 101 6.72 -4.81 -7.48
N LEU A 102 6.71 -4.79 -8.82
CA LEU A 102 5.73 -5.50 -9.64
C LEU A 102 5.90 -7.01 -9.52
N THR A 103 7.14 -7.49 -9.48
CA THR A 103 7.43 -8.91 -9.27
C THR A 103 6.91 -9.35 -7.91
N ILE A 104 7.24 -8.64 -6.84
CA ILE A 104 6.76 -8.95 -5.48
C ILE A 104 5.23 -8.81 -5.39
N GLY A 105 4.66 -7.76 -5.99
CA GLY A 105 3.23 -7.49 -5.96
C GLY A 105 2.36 -8.50 -6.72
N ARG A 106 2.95 -9.26 -7.64
CA ARG A 106 2.29 -10.35 -8.38
C ARG A 106 2.35 -11.69 -7.65
N ILE A 107 3.20 -11.83 -6.63
CA ILE A 107 3.27 -13.09 -5.86
C ILE A 107 2.08 -13.13 -4.91
N HIS A 108 0.98 -13.73 -5.39
CA HIS A 108 -0.21 -13.99 -4.60
C HIS A 108 -0.13 -15.39 -3.98
N HIS A 109 0.59 -15.50 -2.86
CA HIS A 109 0.47 -16.65 -1.97
C HIS A 109 -0.40 -16.25 -0.77
N ASN A 110 -1.24 -17.17 -0.28
CA ASN A 110 -2.19 -16.96 0.83
C ASN A 110 -1.57 -16.45 2.16
N HIS A 111 -0.23 -16.33 2.23
CA HIS A 111 0.51 -15.89 3.41
C HIS A 111 1.48 -14.73 3.12
N LEU A 112 1.43 -14.11 1.94
CA LEU A 112 2.26 -12.97 1.57
C LEU A 112 1.43 -11.69 1.53
N VAL A 113 1.86 -10.68 2.29
CA VAL A 113 1.20 -9.38 2.34
C VAL A 113 1.32 -8.69 0.98
N ARG A 114 0.18 -8.30 0.41
CA ARG A 114 0.12 -7.64 -0.90
C ARG A 114 0.63 -6.20 -0.81
N ILE A 115 1.51 -5.82 -1.73
CA ILE A 115 1.95 -4.43 -1.87
C ILE A 115 0.82 -3.60 -2.51
N LEU A 116 0.36 -2.60 -1.77
CA LEU A 116 -0.67 -1.64 -2.21
C LEU A 116 -0.07 -0.55 -3.10
N GLY A 117 1.18 -0.16 -2.83
CA GLY A 117 1.83 0.91 -3.54
C GLY A 117 3.29 1.10 -3.23
N TYR A 118 3.89 2.08 -3.91
CA TYR A 118 5.29 2.44 -3.76
C TYR A 118 5.50 3.95 -3.85
N CYS A 119 6.64 4.42 -3.35
CA CYS A 119 7.14 5.77 -3.56
C CYS A 119 8.57 5.71 -4.12
N PHE A 120 8.82 6.48 -5.18
CA PHE A 120 10.13 6.65 -5.80
C PHE A 120 10.30 8.13 -6.13
N GLU A 121 11.01 8.88 -5.28
CA GLU A 121 11.29 10.30 -5.49
C GLU A 121 12.71 10.63 -5.02
N GLN A 122 13.55 11.18 -5.91
CA GLN A 122 14.94 11.56 -5.58
C GLN A 122 15.71 10.39 -4.93
N SER A 123 16.13 10.53 -3.65
CA SER A 123 16.77 9.50 -2.82
C SER A 123 15.80 8.75 -1.89
N ARG A 124 14.50 9.03 -1.96
CA ARG A 124 13.47 8.47 -1.08
C ARG A 124 12.77 7.31 -1.77
N ARG A 125 12.74 6.15 -1.10
CA ARG A 125 12.06 4.95 -1.54
C ARG A 125 11.19 4.43 -0.42
N ALA A 126 9.96 4.01 -0.74
CA ALA A 126 9.09 3.38 0.23
C ALA A 126 8.14 2.37 -0.40
N LEU A 127 7.70 1.41 0.42
CA LEU A 127 6.67 0.43 0.08
C LEU A 127 5.48 0.63 1.01
N ILE A 128 4.28 0.42 0.46
CA ILE A 128 3.01 0.56 1.18
C ILE A 128 2.29 -0.78 1.10
N TRP A 129 1.86 -1.29 2.25
CA TRP A 129 1.07 -2.51 2.39
C TRP A 129 0.01 -2.38 3.48
#